data_AF-A0A822DPK5-F1
#
_entry.id   AF-A0A822DPK5-F1
#
_cell.length_a   1.000
_cell.length_b   1.000
_cell.length_c   1.000
_cell.angle_alpha   90.00
_cell.angle_beta   90.00
_cell.angle_gamma   90.00
#
_symmetry.space_group_name_H-M   'P 1'
#
loop_
_entity.id
_entity.type
_entity.pdbx_description
1 polymer ?
#
loop_
_entity_poly.entity_id
_entity_poly.type
_entity_poly.pdbx_seq_one_letter_code
_entity_poly.pdbx_strand_id
1 'polypeptide(L)'
;MFPKIVILLILLNIVLCQQSVFVPYTFNEEKCTGNYTWTTWFDTNDPDMKQGDFEIINHIRELFPDFICLSPIAIESQKSVDESPATTGDGFRISIKDG
;
A
#
# COMPACT_ATOMS: atom_id res chain seq x y z
N MET A 1 25.44 -19.97 -10.73
CA MET A 1 25.42 -18.52 -11.06
C MET A 1 23.98 -18.09 -10.86
N PHE A 2 23.67 -17.52 -9.70
CA PHE A 2 22.36 -16.91 -9.44
C PHE A 2 22.55 -15.40 -9.42
N PRO A 3 22.22 -14.68 -10.50
CA PRO A 3 22.17 -13.24 -10.45
C PRO A 3 20.76 -12.79 -10.85
N LYS A 4 19.93 -12.59 -9.84
CA LYS A 4 18.87 -11.58 -9.89
C LYS A 4 18.80 -10.97 -8.50
N ILE A 5 19.75 -10.07 -8.24
CA ILE A 5 19.53 -9.02 -7.24
C ILE A 5 18.66 -8.01 -7.98
N VAL A 6 17.35 -8.21 -7.96
CA VAL A 6 16.41 -7.15 -8.29
C VAL A 6 16.08 -6.54 -6.94
N ILE A 7 16.63 -5.37 -6.66
CA ILE A 7 16.08 -4.50 -5.63
C ILE A 7 14.74 -4.07 -6.22
N LEU A 8 13.69 -4.82 -5.91
CA LEU A 8 12.32 -4.52 -6.28
C LEU A 8 11.84 -3.54 -5.23
N LEU A 9 11.51 -2.31 -5.64
CA LEU A 9 10.94 -1.29 -4.77
C LEU A 9 9.45 -1.25 -5.08
N ILE A 10 8.64 -2.05 -4.40
CA ILE A 10 7.18 -1.97 -4.55
C ILE A 10 6.72 -0.74 -3.80
N LEU A 11 6.44 0.31 -4.57
CA LEU A 11 5.71 1.45 -4.05
C LEU A 11 4.22 1.10 -4.03
N LEU A 12 3.58 1.25 -2.88
CA LEU A 12 2.15 1.01 -2.69
C LEU A 12 1.35 2.31 -2.59
N ASN A 13 0.29 2.45 -3.39
CA ASN A 13 -0.69 3.53 -3.24
C ASN A 13 -2.06 2.93 -2.90
N ILE A 14 -2.80 3.55 -2.00
CA ILE A 14 -4.09 3.04 -1.53
C ILE A 14 -5.15 4.13 -1.69
N VAL A 15 -6.33 3.78 -2.22
CA VAL A 15 -7.44 4.73 -2.28
C VAL A 15 -7.98 4.94 -0.89
N LEU A 16 -7.89 6.20 -0.46
CA LEU A 16 -8.59 6.73 0.68
C LEU A 16 -10.03 7.04 0.33
N CYS A 17 -10.85 6.72 1.31
CA CYS A 17 -12.10 7.38 1.54
C CYS A 17 -11.85 8.81 1.98
N GLN A 18 -12.38 9.80 1.26
CA GLN A 18 -12.29 11.18 1.74
C GLN A 18 -13.05 11.29 3.07
N GLN A 19 -12.31 11.45 4.16
CA GLN A 19 -12.84 11.99 5.41
C GLN A 19 -13.30 13.40 5.11
N SER A 20 -14.62 13.60 4.98
CA SER A 20 -15.14 14.93 5.25
C SER A 20 -15.49 14.98 6.73
N VAL A 21 -15.01 16.03 7.38
CA VAL A 21 -15.27 16.48 8.75
C VAL A 21 -14.23 16.07 9.79
N PHE A 22 -13.55 17.10 10.32
CA PHE A 22 -12.94 17.10 11.64
C PHE A 22 -14.00 16.72 12.68
N VAL A 23 -14.12 15.44 13.00
CA VAL A 23 -14.91 15.00 14.16
C VAL A 23 -13.92 14.73 15.29
N PRO A 24 -13.97 15.50 16.40
CA PRO A 24 -13.23 15.14 17.59
C PRO A 24 -13.87 13.86 18.14
N TYR A 25 -13.19 12.74 17.92
CA TYR A 25 -13.31 11.49 18.66
C TYR A 25 -14.74 10.95 18.87
N THR A 26 -15.14 9.99 18.03
CA THR A 26 -15.50 8.63 18.47
C THR A 26 -15.69 7.79 17.21
N PHE A 27 -14.93 6.72 17.15
CA PHE A 27 -14.74 5.91 15.97
C PHE A 27 -15.90 4.94 15.81
N ASN A 28 -16.85 5.29 14.94
CA ASN A 28 -17.84 4.35 14.43
C ASN A 28 -17.46 4.02 12.99
N GLU A 29 -17.09 2.77 12.79
CA GLU A 29 -16.97 2.11 11.50
C GLU A 29 -18.29 2.28 10.75
N GLU A 30 -18.35 3.19 9.78
CA GLU A 30 -19.25 3.17 8.62
C GLU A 30 -19.39 4.59 8.02
N LYS A 31 -18.58 4.88 7.01
CA LYS A 31 -19.03 5.17 5.64
C LYS A 31 -17.99 5.98 4.91
N CYS A 32 -17.61 5.40 3.78
CA CYS A 32 -16.74 6.02 2.81
C CYS A 32 -17.51 6.19 1.52
N THR A 33 -18.39 7.19 1.50
CA THR A 33 -19.26 7.46 0.36
C THR A 33 -19.14 8.93 -0.04
N GLY A 34 -18.41 9.20 -1.13
CA GLY A 34 -18.53 10.48 -1.82
C GLY A 34 -17.43 10.80 -2.80
N ASN A 35 -16.19 10.89 -2.33
CA ASN A 35 -15.03 11.30 -3.13
C ASN A 35 -13.82 10.49 -2.69
N TYR A 36 -13.06 9.95 -3.63
CA TYR A 36 -11.94 9.07 -3.37
C TYR A 36 -10.65 9.76 -3.81
N THR A 37 -9.60 9.65 -3.01
CA THR A 37 -8.26 10.13 -3.38
C THR A 37 -7.23 9.06 -3.07
N TRP A 38 -6.19 8.98 -3.89
CA TRP A 38 -5.04 8.16 -3.59
C TRP A 38 -4.22 8.76 -2.44
N THR A 39 -3.55 7.91 -1.66
CA THR A 39 -2.48 8.33 -0.76
C THR A 39 -1.25 8.78 -1.55
N THR A 40 -0.20 9.18 -0.83
CA THR A 40 1.15 9.05 -1.38
C THR A 40 1.52 7.57 -1.56
N TRP A 41 2.60 7.32 -2.27
CA TRP A 41 3.25 6.02 -2.31
C TRP A 41 3.91 5.69 -0.96
N PHE A 42 3.81 4.42 -0.55
CA PHE A 42 4.48 3.84 0.61
C PHE A 42 5.55 2.85 0.16
N ASP A 43 6.70 2.89 0.84
CA ASP A 43 7.89 2.07 0.63
C ASP A 43 8.46 1.79 2.02
N THR A 44 7.98 0.72 2.66
CA THR A 44 8.24 0.42 4.07
C THR A 44 9.15 -0.76 4.27
N ASN A 45 9.34 -1.56 3.22
CA ASN A 45 10.27 -2.68 3.23
C ASN A 45 11.15 -2.66 1.99
N ASP A 46 12.42 -3.00 2.17
CA ASP A 46 13.29 -3.36 1.06
C ASP A 46 13.44 -4.88 1.03
N PRO A 47 13.47 -5.51 -0.16
CA PRO A 47 13.62 -6.96 -0.26
C PRO A 47 14.97 -7.43 0.25
N ASP A 48 14.94 -8.49 1.07
CA ASP A 48 16.15 -9.25 1.42
C ASP A 48 16.27 -10.57 0.63
N MET A 49 17.42 -11.22 0.75
CA MET A 49 17.74 -12.45 0.00
C MET A 49 16.80 -13.64 0.27
N LYS A 50 15.91 -13.58 1.28
CA LYS A 50 15.10 -14.72 1.74
C LYS A 50 13.60 -14.46 1.73
N GLN A 51 13.18 -13.22 1.96
CA GLN A 51 11.80 -12.89 2.26
C GLN A 51 11.13 -12.24 1.05
N GLY A 52 11.85 -11.44 0.25
CA GLY A 52 11.25 -10.62 -0.82
C GLY A 52 10.75 -9.28 -0.27
N ASP A 53 9.97 -8.56 -1.08
CA ASP A 53 9.51 -7.20 -0.79
C ASP A 53 8.04 -7.20 -0.29
N PHE A 54 7.76 -6.49 0.81
CA PHE A 54 6.45 -6.52 1.48
C PHE A 54 5.94 -5.17 1.96
N GLU A 55 4.91 -4.67 1.28
CA GLU A 55 4.14 -3.51 1.73
C GLU A 55 2.87 -3.93 2.47
N ILE A 56 3.00 -4.21 3.78
CA ILE A 56 1.89 -4.72 4.61
C ILE A 56 1.02 -3.57 5.13
N ILE A 57 -0.27 -3.56 4.80
CA ILE A 57 -1.20 -2.47 5.16
C ILE A 57 -1.22 -2.18 6.67
N ASN A 58 -1.23 -3.23 7.51
CA ASN A 58 -1.22 -3.05 8.97
C ASN A 58 0.07 -2.40 9.46
N HIS A 59 1.22 -2.78 8.88
CA HIS A 59 2.50 -2.17 9.22
C HIS A 59 2.55 -0.70 8.78
N ILE A 60 2.04 -0.38 7.58
CA ILE A 60 1.97 0.99 7.09
C ILE A 60 1.07 1.86 7.99
N ARG A 61 -0.05 1.33 8.51
CA ARG A 61 -0.91 2.03 9.49
C ARG A 61 -0.22 2.27 10.83
N GLU A 62 0.65 1.37 11.27
CA GLU A 62 1.45 1.55 12.49
C GLU A 62 2.49 2.67 12.30
N LEU A 63 3.14 2.72 11.14
CA LEU A 63 4.15 3.74 10.81
C LEU A 63 3.52 5.11 10.51
N PHE A 64 2.35 5.13 9.85
CA PHE A 64 1.64 6.34 9.44
C PHE A 64 0.18 6.29 9.88
N PRO A 65 -0.10 6.53 11.18
CA PRO A 65 -1.46 6.56 11.70
C PRO A 65 -2.32 7.56 10.93
N ASP A 66 -3.57 7.19 10.65
CA ASP A 66 -4.58 7.99 9.95
C ASP A 66 -4.30 8.31 8.47
N PHE A 67 -3.17 7.88 7.90
CA PHE A 67 -2.88 8.07 6.46
C PHE A 67 -3.64 7.08 5.57
N ILE A 68 -4.06 5.92 6.10
CA ILE A 68 -4.86 4.91 5.40
C ILE A 68 -6.16 4.67 6.16
N CYS A 69 -7.29 4.73 5.47
CA CYS A 69 -8.59 4.42 6.05
C CYS A 69 -8.65 2.95 6.51
N LEU A 70 -9.47 2.63 7.51
CA LEU A 70 -9.63 1.24 7.98
C LEU A 70 -10.12 0.27 6.91
N SER A 71 -11.01 0.74 6.03
CA SER A 71 -11.57 -0.05 4.95
C SER A 71 -11.22 0.62 3.63
N PRO A 72 -9.99 0.43 3.10
CA PRO A 72 -9.63 0.91 1.79
C PRO A 72 -10.50 0.23 0.73
N ILE A 73 -10.67 0.90 -0.42
CA ILE A 73 -11.52 0.37 -1.52
C ILE A 73 -10.78 0.09 -2.83
N ALA A 74 -9.54 0.56 -2.96
CA ALA A 74 -8.61 0.13 -4.01
C ALA A 74 -7.15 0.22 -3.52
N ILE A 75 -6.27 -0.49 -4.23
CA ILE A 75 -4.83 -0.61 -3.98
C ILE A 75 -4.10 -0.65 -5.33
N GLU A 76 -2.93 -0.04 -5.39
CA GLU A 76 -2.05 -0.01 -6.55
C GLU A 76 -0.60 -0.24 -6.10
N SER A 77 0.18 -0.93 -6.94
CA SER A 77 1.59 -1.22 -6.67
C SER A 77 2.43 -0.99 -7.94
N GLN A 78 3.63 -0.43 -7.79
CA GLN A 78 4.59 -0.24 -8.89
C GLN A 78 6.00 -0.64 -8.45
N LYS A 79 6.81 -1.21 -9.35
CA LYS A 79 8.20 -1.65 -9.12
C LYS A 79 9.20 -0.49 -8.97
N SER A 80 8.87 0.63 -9.59
CA SER A 80 9.57 1.91 -9.55
C SER A 80 8.62 2.98 -10.10
N VAL A 81 9.00 4.25 -10.10
CA VAL A 81 8.16 5.34 -10.65
C VAL A 81 7.70 4.97 -12.07
N ASP A 82 6.40 4.71 -12.20
CA ASP A 82 5.67 4.38 -13.43
C ASP A 82 5.97 3.01 -14.09
N GLU A 83 6.57 2.04 -13.37
CA GLU A 83 6.78 0.67 -13.89
C GLU A 83 5.93 -0.37 -13.15
N SER A 84 5.12 -1.15 -13.89
CA SER A 84 4.30 -2.22 -13.32
C SER A 84 5.15 -3.36 -12.73
N PRO A 85 4.78 -3.98 -11.59
CA PRO A 85 5.49 -5.14 -11.04
C PRO A 85 5.50 -6.35 -11.98
N ALA A 86 4.53 -6.45 -12.89
CA ALA A 86 4.41 -7.55 -13.82
C ALA A 86 5.58 -7.65 -14.83
N THR A 87 6.38 -6.60 -15.00
CA THR A 87 7.52 -6.58 -15.93
C THR A 87 8.74 -7.32 -15.40
N THR A 88 8.79 -7.64 -14.11
CA THR A 88 9.92 -8.33 -13.45
C THR A 88 10.09 -9.78 -13.89
N GLY A 89 8.98 -10.45 -14.18
CA GLY A 89 8.90 -11.90 -14.27
C GLY A 89 8.84 -12.61 -12.91
N ASP A 90 8.71 -11.86 -11.81
CA ASP A 90 8.56 -12.39 -10.46
C ASP A 90 7.08 -12.70 -10.15
N GLY A 91 6.84 -13.62 -9.22
CA GLY A 91 5.51 -13.85 -8.68
C GLY A 91 5.18 -12.80 -7.62
N PHE A 92 4.11 -12.04 -7.82
CA PHE A 92 3.65 -11.03 -6.86
C PHE A 92 2.18 -11.26 -6.49
N ARG A 93 1.80 -10.80 -5.30
CA ARG A 93 0.42 -10.76 -4.83
C ARG A 93 0.13 -9.34 -4.35
N ILE A 94 -1.01 -8.82 -4.75
CA ILE A 94 -1.53 -7.54 -4.27
C ILE A 94 -2.91 -7.81 -3.71
N SER A 95 -3.18 -7.35 -2.49
CA SER A 95 -4.44 -7.55 -1.81
C SER A 95 -4.81 -6.35 -0.96
N ILE A 96 -6.01 -5.81 -1.21
CA ILE A 96 -6.54 -4.70 -0.41
C ILE A 96 -6.73 -5.00 1.08
N LYS A 97 -6.67 -6.28 1.47
CA LYS A 97 -6.77 -6.70 2.87
C LYS A 97 -5.42 -6.68 3.60
N ASP A 98 -4.37 -7.13 2.92
CA ASP A 98 -3.09 -7.47 3.57
C ASP A 98 -1.93 -6.61 3.05
N GLY A 99 -2.04 -6.06 1.84
CA GLY A 99 -0.91 -5.65 0.98
C GLY A 99 -0.96 -6.43 -0.33
#